data_AF-A0A7J9WUL5-F1
#
_entry.id   AF-A0A7J9WUL5-F1
#
_cell.length_a   1.000
_cell.length_b   1.000
_cell.length_c   1.000
_cell.angle_alpha   90.00
_cell.angle_beta   90.00
_cell.angle_gamma   90.00
#
_symmetry.space_group_name_H-M   'P 1'
#
loop_
_entity.id
_entity.type
_entity.pdbx_description
1 polymer ?
#
loop_
_entity_poly.entity_id
_entity_poly.type
_entity_poly.pdbx_seq_one_letter_code
_entity_poly.pdbx_strand_id
1 'polypeptide(L)' 'MADQNSRKMSRAEAGRKGGQTTKQRYGEDHFGKIGRVGGKKGGETTKQRYGSEFFQKIGRIGGSK' A
#
# COMPACT_ATOMS: atom_id res chain seq x y z
N MET A 1 -25.21 -22.34 -29.50
CA MET A 1 -23.99 -22.11 -28.71
C MET A 1 -24.09 -20.71 -28.11
N ALA A 2 -24.24 -20.57 -26.80
CA ALA A 2 -24.33 -19.26 -26.14
C ALA A 2 -23.44 -19.23 -24.89
N ASP A 3 -22.30 -18.55 -25.07
CA ASP A 3 -21.63 -17.65 -24.12
C ASP A 3 -21.67 -18.03 -22.63
N GLN A 4 -20.92 -19.06 -22.26
CA GLN A 4 -20.59 -19.37 -20.86
C GLN A 4 -19.18 -18.88 -20.49
N ASN A 5 -18.70 -17.78 -21.10
CA ASN A 5 -17.55 -17.08 -20.54
C ASN A 5 -18.05 -16.15 -19.44
N SER A 6 -18.39 -16.75 -18.30
CA SER A 6 -18.43 -16.07 -17.01
C SER A 6 -17.08 -15.39 -16.83
N ARG A 7 -16.95 -14.14 -17.29
CA ARG A 7 -15.73 -13.32 -17.19
C ARG A 7 -15.41 -13.15 -15.71
N LYS A 8 -14.72 -14.13 -15.13
CA LYS A 8 -14.15 -14.04 -13.79
C LYS A 8 -13.18 -12.88 -13.84
N MET A 9 -13.57 -11.79 -13.19
CA MET A 9 -12.72 -10.62 -13.00
C MET A 9 -11.35 -11.07 -12.50
N SER A 10 -10.27 -10.59 -13.14
CA SER A 10 -8.92 -10.92 -12.69
C SER A 10 -8.67 -10.39 -11.28
N ARG A 11 -7.77 -11.02 -10.53
CA ARG A 11 -7.33 -10.53 -9.20
C ARG A 11 -6.87 -9.08 -9.25
N ALA A 12 -6.18 -8.69 -10.32
CA ALA A 12 -5.72 -7.32 -10.53
C ALA A 12 -6.89 -6.35 -10.75
N GLU A 13 -7.89 -6.75 -11.54
CA GLU A 13 -9.09 -5.95 -11.78
C GLU A 13 -9.95 -5.81 -10.50
N ALA A 14 -10.09 -6.90 -9.74
CA ALA A 14 -10.78 -6.89 -8.47
C ALA A 14 -10.09 -5.96 -7.46
N GLY A 15 -8.75 -6.00 -7.40
CA GLY A 15 -7.96 -5.09 -6.57
C GLY A 15 -8.13 -3.62 -6.98
N ARG A 16 -8.06 -3.32 -8.28
CA ARG A 16 -8.28 -1.97 -8.81
C ARG A 16 -9.69 -1.45 -8.49
N LYS A 17 -10.72 -2.26 -8.74
CA LYS A 17 -12.12 -1.90 -8.47
C LYS A 17 -12.38 -1.70 -6.97
N GLY A 18 -11.81 -2.54 -6.12
CA GLY A 18 -11.87 -2.40 -4.67
C GLY A 18 -11.23 -1.08 -4.20
N GLY A 19 -10.02 -0.77 -4.68
CA GLY A 19 -9.34 0.49 -4.36
C GLY A 19 -10.13 1.73 -4.78
N GLN A 20 -10.71 1.73 -5.99
CA GLN A 20 -11.55 2.82 -6.47
C GLN A 20 -12.82 2.99 -5.64
N THR A 21 -13.48 1.90 -5.28
CA THR A 21 -14.69 1.94 -4.43
C THR A 21 -14.37 2.50 -3.05
N THR A 22 -13.27 2.06 -2.44
CA THR A 22 -12.80 2.59 -1.15
C THR A 22 -12.47 4.09 -1.24
N LYS A 23 -11.81 4.52 -2.32
CA LYS A 23 -11.53 5.95 -2.56
C LYS A 23 -12.80 6.78 -2.69
N GLN A 24 -13.80 6.28 -3.41
CA GLN A 24 -15.09 6.97 -3.54
C GLN A 24 -15.85 7.05 -2.22
N ARG A 25 -15.79 5.99 -1.39
CA ARG A 25 -16.53 5.94 -0.12
C ARG A 25 -15.90 6.78 1.00
N TYR A 26 -14.58 6.77 1.11
CA TYR A 26 -13.90 7.34 2.28
C TYR A 26 -12.96 8.52 1.95
N GLY A 27 -12.79 8.85 0.67
CA GLY A 27 -11.94 9.96 0.23
C GLY A 27 -10.45 9.74 0.50
N GLU A 28 -9.67 10.80 0.30
CA GLU A 28 -8.20 10.77 0.41
C GLU A 28 -7.72 10.68 1.86
N ASP A 29 -8.49 11.22 2.81
CA ASP A 29 -8.21 11.15 4.25
C ASP A 29 -8.10 9.72 4.79
N HIS A 30 -8.83 8.78 4.19
CA HIS A 30 -8.80 7.37 4.58
C HIS A 30 -7.44 6.74 4.33
N PHE A 31 -6.88 6.95 3.14
CA PHE A 31 -5.54 6.46 2.81
C PHE A 31 -4.46 7.17 3.61
N GLY A 32 -4.63 8.48 3.89
CA GLY A 32 -3.75 9.22 4.78
C GLY A 32 -3.73 8.65 6.19
N LYS A 33 -4.90 8.35 6.78
CA LYS A 33 -5.02 7.73 8.11
C LYS A 33 -4.40 6.32 8.14
N ILE A 34 -4.71 5.47 7.15
CA ILE A 34 -4.12 4.13 7.05
C ILE A 34 -2.61 4.22 6.88
N GLY A 35 -2.12 5.09 6.01
CA GLY A 35 -0.70 5.32 5.78
C GLY A 35 0.03 5.79 7.03
N ARG A 36 -0.56 6.72 7.82
CA ARG A 36 0.01 7.17 9.09
C ARG A 36 0.09 6.04 10.12
N VAL A 37 -0.99 5.28 10.31
CA VAL A 37 -1.03 4.19 11.30
C VAL A 37 -0.11 3.04 10.89
N GLY A 38 -0.20 2.61 9.63
CA GLY A 38 0.63 1.53 9.07
C GLY A 38 2.10 1.92 8.99
N GLY A 39 2.39 3.14 8.55
CA GLY A 39 3.74 3.69 8.48
C GLY A 39 4.39 3.81 9.86
N LYS A 40 3.65 4.27 10.88
CA LYS A 40 4.16 4.31 12.26
C LYS A 40 4.49 2.91 12.78
N LYS A 41 3.57 1.95 12.64
CA LYS A 41 3.78 0.56 13.09
C LYS A 41 4.94 -0.11 12.35
N GLY A 42 4.98 0.04 11.03
CA GLY A 42 6.04 -0.53 10.18
C GLY A 42 7.41 0.09 10.49
N GLY A 43 7.47 1.42 10.63
CA GLY A 43 8.68 2.15 11.00
C GLY A 43 9.19 1.74 12.39
N GLU A 44 8.31 1.62 13.38
CA GLU A 44 8.67 1.17 14.72
C GLU A 44 9.19 -0.27 14.73
N THR A 45 8.52 -1.18 14.01
CA THR A 45 8.98 -2.57 13.85
C THR A 45 10.36 -2.64 13.19
N THR A 46 10.55 -1.89 12.11
CA THR A 46 11.85 -1.81 11.42
C THR A 46 12.93 -1.23 12.32
N LYS A 47 12.61 -0.18 13.09
CA LYS A 47 13.52 0.45 14.05
C LYS A 47 13.92 -0.52 15.17
N GLN A 48 12.98 -1.30 15.70
CA GLN A 48 13.28 -2.32 16.71
C GLN A 48 14.19 -3.43 16.14
N ARG A 49 13.97 -3.85 14.89
CA ARG A 49 14.72 -4.95 14.27
C ARG A 49 16.12 -4.56 13.80
N TYR A 50 16.27 -3.37 13.20
CA TYR A 50 17.50 -2.98 12.50
C TYR A 50 18.16 -1.73 13.07
N GLY A 51 17.55 -1.07 14.05
CA GLY A 51 18.08 0.14 14.66
C GLY A 51 18.10 1.35 13.73
N SER A 52 18.76 2.41 14.21
CA SER A 52 18.86 3.72 13.54
C SER A 52 19.70 3.68 12.26
N GLU A 53 20.72 2.82 12.23
CA GLU A 53 21.68 2.64 11.13
C GLU A 53 20.97 2.27 9.81
N PHE A 54 19.90 1.49 9.89
CA PHE A 54 19.09 1.12 8.74
C PHE A 54 18.56 2.35 8.02
N PHE A 55 17.91 3.28 8.74
CA PHE A 55 17.34 4.50 8.17
C PHE A 55 18.39 5.43 7.58
N GLN A 56 19.56 5.52 8.21
CA GLN A 56 20.69 6.29 7.67
C GLN A 56 21.18 5.72 6.33
N LYS A 57 21.29 4.39 6.22
CA LYS A 57 21.70 3.72 4.98
C LYS A 57 20.72 3.94 3.84
N ILE A 58 19.42 3.75 4.06
CA ILE A 58 18.40 4.02 3.02
C ILE A 58 18.32 5.51 2.68
N GLY A 59 18.48 6.41 3.66
CA GLY A 59 18.54 7.85 3.43
C GLY A 59 19.73 8.24 2.54
N ARG A 60 20.91 7.67 2.78
CA ARG A 60 22.08 7.85 1.91
C ARG A 60 21.79 7.34 0.49
N ILE A 61 21.30 6.11 0.34
CA ILE A 61 20.99 5.53 -0.98
C ILE A 61 19.95 6.38 -1.74
N GLY A 62 18.90 6.86 -1.05
CA GLY A 62 17.86 7.67 -1.66
C GLY A 62 18.30 9.10 -1.99
N GLY A 63 19.22 9.67 -1.21
CA GLY A 63 19.77 11.02 -1.42
C GLY A 63 21.01 11.07 -2.34
N SER A 64 21.63 9.94 -2.64
CA SER A 64 22.76 9.84 -3.60
C SER A 64 22.29 9.81 -5.07
N LYS A 65 21.15 10.43 -5.38
CA LYS A 65 20.52 10.42 -6.70
C LYS A 65 20.46 11.82 -7.30
#